data_AF-A0A562UUR1-F1
#
_entry.id   AF-A0A562UUR1-F1
#
_cell.length_a   1.000
_cell.length_b   1.000
_cell.length_c   1.000
_cell.angle_alpha   90.00
_cell.angle_beta   90.00
_cell.angle_gamma   90.00
#
_symmetry.space_group_name_H-M   'P 1'
#
loop_
_entity.id
_entity.type
_entity.pdbx_description
1 polymer ?
#
loop_
_entity_poly.entity_id
_entity_poly.type
_entity_poly.pdbx_seq_one_letter_code
_entity_poly.pdbx_strand_id
1 'polypeptide(L)'
;MPQFVIERDMPGAGSLSADELQGASQQSCSVLRDMGPQIQWVHSYVTDDKIYCIYRAENADMIRQHAETAGFPANSVSEVRTIIDPTTAE
;
A
#
# COMPACT_ATOMS: atom_id res chain seq x y z
N MET A 1 4.14 -15.22 -0.17
CA MET A 1 2.99 -14.30 -0.02
C MET A 1 2.71 -13.66 -1.37
N PRO A 2 1.49 -13.78 -1.91
CA PRO A 2 1.04 -13.02 -3.07
C PRO A 2 1.32 -11.51 -2.94
N GLN A 3 1.57 -10.85 -4.07
CA GLN A 3 1.75 -9.40 -4.13
C GLN A 3 0.45 -8.72 -4.55
N PHE A 4 0.20 -7.54 -4.01
CA PHE A 4 -0.98 -6.75 -4.29
C PHE A 4 -0.59 -5.30 -4.61
N VAL A 5 -1.33 -4.71 -5.55
CA VAL A 5 -1.33 -3.27 -5.84
C VAL A 5 -2.60 -2.70 -5.23
N ILE A 6 -2.42 -1.64 -4.43
CA ILE A 6 -3.50 -0.94 -3.75
C ILE A 6 -3.57 0.46 -4.33
N GLU A 7 -4.77 0.89 -4.73
CA GLU A 7 -5.03 2.29 -5.08
C GLU A 7 -5.77 2.97 -3.93
N ARG A 8 -5.27 4.14 -3.55
CA ARG A 8 -5.82 4.98 -2.49
C ARG A 8 -6.14 6.36 -3.07
N ASP A 9 -7.43 6.71 -3.11
CA ASP A 9 -7.85 8.05 -3.49
C ASP A 9 -7.57 9.00 -2.32
N MET A 10 -6.68 9.96 -2.52
CA MET A 10 -6.24 10.92 -1.50
C MET A 10 -5.94 12.26 -2.18
N PRO A 11 -6.96 13.11 -2.38
CA PRO A 11 -6.79 14.39 -3.04
C PRO A 11 -5.70 15.24 -2.38
N GLY A 12 -4.78 15.79 -3.19
CA GLY A 12 -3.64 16.57 -2.70
C GLY A 12 -2.51 15.78 -2.05
N ALA A 13 -2.49 14.43 -2.16
CA ALA A 13 -1.42 13.58 -1.64
C ALA A 13 -0.01 14.04 -2.09
N GLY A 14 0.13 14.53 -3.32
CA GLY A 14 1.41 15.01 -3.85
C GLY A 14 1.92 16.31 -3.20
N SER A 15 1.05 17.02 -2.49
CA SER A 15 1.39 18.24 -1.75
C SER A 15 1.70 17.98 -0.27
N LEU A 16 1.59 16.73 0.19
CA LEU A 16 1.93 16.37 1.58
C LEU A 16 3.42 16.63 1.84
N SER A 17 3.70 17.24 2.99
CA SER A 17 5.05 17.46 3.48
C SER A 17 5.74 16.14 3.86
N ALA A 18 7.07 16.18 3.98
CA ALA A 18 7.85 15.04 4.45
C ALA A 18 7.41 14.54 5.83
N ASP A 19 7.02 15.45 6.73
CA ASP A 19 6.56 15.12 8.09
C ASP A 19 5.18 14.44 8.07
N GLU A 20 4.26 14.90 7.20
CA GLU A 20 2.96 14.25 7.01
C GLU A 20 3.11 12.84 6.44
N LEU A 21 3.97 12.66 5.44
CA LEU A 21 4.27 11.35 4.86
C LEU A 21 4.96 10.43 5.88
N GLN A 22 5.85 10.98 6.71
CA GLN A 22 6.48 10.24 7.81
C GLN A 22 5.44 9.78 8.83
N GLY A 23 4.54 10.67 9.25
CA GLY A 23 3.45 10.34 10.19
C GLY A 23 2.53 9.24 9.64
N ALA A 24 2.13 9.35 8.37
CA ALA A 24 1.33 8.32 7.71
C ALA A 24 2.06 6.95 7.66
N SER A 25 3.37 6.97 7.38
CA SER A 25 4.19 5.76 7.36
C SER A 25 4.33 5.14 8.75
N GLN A 26 4.53 5.95 9.79
CA GLN A 26 4.61 5.47 11.18
C GLN A 26 3.31 4.80 11.61
N GLN A 27 2.17 5.40 11.29
CA GLN A 27 0.84 4.85 11.59
C GLN A 27 0.63 3.50 10.89
N SER A 28 0.92 3.43 9.59
CA SER A 28 0.83 2.18 8.81
C SER A 28 1.71 1.07 9.41
N CYS A 29 2.97 1.40 9.74
CA CYS A 29 3.92 0.47 10.34
C CYS A 29 3.51 0.02 11.74
N SER A 30 2.81 0.85 12.51
CA SER A 30 2.29 0.44 13.82
C SER A 30 1.26 -0.66 13.69
N VAL A 31 0.27 -0.48 12.82
CA VAL A 31 -0.75 -1.49 12.57
C VAL A 31 -0.16 -2.77 12.01
N LEU A 32 0.82 -2.68 11.10
CA LEU A 32 1.51 -3.86 10.56
C LEU A 32 2.22 -4.69 11.64
N ARG A 33 2.82 -4.05 12.66
CA ARG A 33 3.45 -4.77 13.77
C ARG A 33 2.43 -5.60 14.56
N ASP A 34 1.22 -5.08 14.72
CA ASP A 34 0.14 -5.76 15.46
C ASP A 34 -0.49 -6.90 14.64
N MET A 35 -0.55 -6.76 13.31
CA MET A 35 -1.08 -7.78 12.41
C MET A 35 -0.12 -8.94 12.13
N GLY A 36 1.17 -8.75 12.41
CA GLY A 36 2.18 -9.80 12.27
C GLY A 36 2.73 -9.98 10.85
N PRO A 37 3.58 -11.00 10.64
CA PRO A 37 4.41 -11.14 9.44
C PRO A 37 3.66 -11.61 8.18
N GLN A 38 2.37 -11.98 8.28
CA GLN A 38 1.54 -12.42 7.15
C GLN A 38 1.11 -11.28 6.22
N ILE A 39 1.42 -10.04 6.59
CA ILE A 39 1.25 -8.85 5.77
C ILE A 39 2.50 -7.97 5.83
N GLN A 40 2.91 -7.45 4.68
CA GLN A 40 4.08 -6.61 4.55
C GLN A 40 3.79 -5.48 3.56
N TRP A 41 3.99 -4.24 4.01
CA TRP A 41 4.10 -3.11 3.09
C TRP A 41 5.51 -3.09 2.47
N VAL A 42 5.58 -3.03 1.14
CA VAL A 42 6.85 -2.99 0.39
C VAL A 42 7.28 -1.54 0.14
N HIS A 43 6.42 -0.76 -0.50
CA HIS A 43 6.60 0.68 -0.74
C HIS A 43 5.30 1.31 -1.26
N SER A 44 5.31 2.63 -1.40
CA SER A 44 4.22 3.41 -2.01
C SER A 44 4.77 4.41 -3.01
N TYR A 45 4.02 4.64 -4.08
CA TYR A 45 4.18 5.77 -4.99
C TYR A 45 3.15 6.83 -4.63
N VAL A 46 3.62 8.03 -4.31
CA VAL A 46 2.76 9.20 -4.07
C VAL A 46 2.67 9.98 -5.37
N THR A 47 1.45 10.28 -5.79
CA THR A 47 1.13 11.14 -6.94
C THR A 47 0.26 12.30 -6.47
N ASP A 48 -0.14 13.20 -7.37
CA ASP A 48 -0.89 14.41 -7.02
C ASP A 48 -2.13 14.12 -6.14
N ASP A 49 -2.96 13.15 -6.53
CA ASP A 49 -4.25 12.87 -5.86
C ASP A 49 -4.46 11.39 -5.47
N LYS A 50 -3.45 10.55 -5.69
CA LYS A 50 -3.51 9.12 -5.37
C LYS A 50 -2.21 8.62 -4.77
N ILE A 51 -2.34 7.59 -3.94
CA ILE A 51 -1.21 6.79 -3.49
C ILE A 51 -1.39 5.36 -3.99
N TYR A 52 -0.36 4.82 -4.64
CA TYR A 52 -0.31 3.44 -5.08
C TYR A 52 0.62 2.67 -4.15
N CYS A 53 0.11 1.67 -3.44
CA CYS A 53 0.93 0.88 -2.52
C CYS A 53 1.16 -0.51 -3.05
N ILE A 54 2.36 -1.04 -2.82
CA ILE A 54 2.70 -2.43 -3.07
C ILE A 54 2.78 -3.17 -1.74
N TYR A 55 1.99 -4.22 -1.58
CA TYR A 55 1.98 -5.07 -0.39
C TYR A 55 2.22 -6.53 -0.78
N ARG A 56 2.72 -7.31 0.17
CA ARG A 56 2.69 -8.77 0.15
C ARG A 56 1.80 -9.23 1.30
N ALA A 57 0.84 -10.10 1.02
CA ALA A 57 -0.09 -10.61 2.04
C ALA A 57 -0.59 -12.01 1.66
N GLU A 58 -1.13 -12.77 2.62
CA GLU A 58 -1.77 -14.06 2.32
C GLU A 58 -3.05 -13.92 1.50
N ASN A 59 -3.81 -12.84 1.68
CA ASN A 59 -5.03 -12.54 0.96
C ASN A 59 -5.35 -11.03 0.97
N ALA A 60 -6.32 -10.62 0.14
CA ALA A 60 -6.72 -9.22 0.02
C ALA A 60 -7.42 -8.66 1.28
N ASP A 61 -8.04 -9.51 2.09
CA ASP A 61 -8.81 -9.08 3.26
C ASP A 61 -7.89 -8.57 4.38
N MET A 62 -6.69 -9.14 4.52
CA MET A 62 -5.67 -8.59 5.41
C MET A 62 -5.28 -7.15 5.04
N ILE A 63 -5.21 -6.84 3.75
CA ILE A 63 -4.88 -5.49 3.28
C ILE A 63 -6.02 -4.51 3.58
N ARG A 64 -7.27 -4.96 3.41
CA ARG A 64 -8.46 -4.18 3.77
C ARG A 64 -8.51 -3.92 5.27
N GLN A 65 -8.27 -4.94 6.09
CA GLN A 65 -8.21 -4.82 7.54
C GLN A 65 -7.09 -3.88 8.00
N HIS A 66 -5.90 -3.96 7.38
CA HIS A 66 -4.81 -3.02 7.63
C HIS A 66 -5.24 -1.58 7.34
N ALA A 67 -5.82 -1.34 6.16
CA ALA A 67 -6.25 -0.03 5.72
C ALA A 67 -7.32 0.56 6.65
N GLU A 68 -8.34 -0.24 7.01
CA GLU A 68 -9.39 0.14 7.95
C GLU A 68 -8.82 0.51 9.33
N THR A 69 -7.93 -0.34 9.88
CA THR A 69 -7.34 -0.13 11.20
C THR A 69 -6.36 1.07 11.21
N ALA A 70 -5.61 1.26 10.13
CA ALA A 70 -4.67 2.38 9.99
C ALA A 70 -5.37 3.71 9.64
N GLY A 71 -6.65 3.68 9.27
CA GLY A 71 -7.41 4.87 8.89
C GLY A 71 -7.09 5.38 7.49
N PHE A 72 -6.61 4.51 6.59
CA PHE A 72 -6.29 4.84 5.20
C PHE A 72 -7.30 4.21 4.24
N PRO A 73 -7.68 4.89 3.15
CA PRO A 73 -8.56 4.29 2.17
C PRO A 73 -7.85 3.18 1.39
N ALA A 74 -8.56 2.13 1.00
CA ALA A 74 -8.09 1.08 0.09
C ALA A 74 -9.15 0.87 -1.00
N ASN A 75 -9.32 1.90 -1.84
CA ASN A 75 -10.37 2.00 -2.87
C ASN A 75 -10.33 0.80 -3.82
N SER A 76 -9.13 0.34 -4.18
CA SER A 76 -8.91 -0.88 -4.95
C SER A 76 -7.80 -1.72 -4.33
N VAL A 77 -7.99 -3.04 -4.30
CA VAL A 77 -6.98 -4.02 -3.87
C VAL A 77 -6.93 -5.12 -4.93
N SER A 78 -5.85 -5.13 -5.72
CA SER A 78 -5.69 -6.03 -6.86
C SER A 78 -4.50 -6.95 -6.66
N GLU A 79 -4.72 -8.27 -6.78
CA GLU A 79 -3.64 -9.25 -6.76
C GLU A 79 -2.81 -9.13 -8.04
N VAL A 80 -1.50 -9.03 -7.90
CA VAL A 80 -0.56 -8.99 -9.02
C VAL A 80 -0.42 -10.40 -9.58
N ARG A 81 -0.95 -10.63 -10.79
CA ARG A 81 -0.84 -11.92 -11.48
C ARG A 81 0.52 -12.12 -12.14
N THR A 82 1.09 -11.05 -12.68
CA THR A 82 2.38 -11.07 -13.38
C THR A 82 2.95 -9.65 -13.35
N ILE A 83 4.28 -9.54 -13.25
CA ILE A 83 5.00 -8.28 -13.43
C ILE A 83 5.68 -8.36 -14.78
N ILE A 84 5.51 -7.33 -15.59
CA ILE A 84 6.23 -7.18 -16.85
C ILE A 84 7.19 -6.00 -16.72
N ASP A 85 8.36 -6.15 -17.29
CA ASP A 85 9.40 -5.11 -17.37
C ASP A 85 10.21 -5.34 -18.67
N PRO A 86 11.22 -4.52 -19.01
CA PRO A 86 11.98 -4.71 -20.25
C PRO A 86 12.59 -6.10 -20.44
N THR A 87 12.86 -6.86 -19.37
CA THR A 87 13.34 -8.25 -19.45
C THR A 87 12.27 -9.24 -19.91
N THR A 88 11.00 -8.88 -19.79
CA THR A 88 9.88 -9.69 -20.32
C THR A 88 9.76 -9.60 -21.85
N ALA A 89 10.45 -8.63 -22.48
CA ALA A 89 10.46 -8.46 -23.92
C ALA A 89 11.59 -9.26 -24.63
N GLU A 90 12.44 -9.93 -23.86
CA GLU A 90 13.49 -10.85 -24.33
C GLU A 90 13.01 -12.31 -24.34
#